data_AF-A0A7S1MK65-F1
#
_entry.id   AF-A0A7S1MK65-F1
#
_cell.length_a   1.000
_cell.length_b   1.000
_cell.length_c   1.000
_cell.angle_alpha   90.00
_cell.angle_beta   90.00
_cell.angle_gamma   90.00
#
_symmetry.space_group_name_H-M   'P 1'
#
loop_
_entity.id
_entity.type
_entity.pdbx_description
1 polymer ?
#
loop_
_entity_poly.entity_id
_entity_poly.type
_entity_poly.pdbx_seq_one_letter_code
_entity_poly.pdbx_strand_id
1 'polypeptide(L)'
;DGRSFLGQFSRGAFHGRGRMEWRASSGTMFYEGEYVEDVKHGRGRFVWADGRCYDGEWRSGVRWGDGEYVNSKGEAKRGVWNNDKLERWVKDDQPSPDRAAGTSALVSG
;
A
#
# COMPACT_ATOMS: atom_id res chain seq x y z
N ASP A 1 5.04 7.81 -22.18
CA ASP A 1 4.10 7.82 -21.04
C ASP A 1 4.75 7.08 -19.88
N GLY A 2 5.20 7.77 -18.84
CA GLY A 2 6.09 7.22 -17.79
C GLY A 2 5.45 6.18 -16.85
N ARG A 3 4.51 5.37 -17.33
CA ARG A 3 3.85 4.30 -16.58
C ARG A 3 4.47 2.96 -16.94
N SER A 4 4.64 2.10 -15.94
CA SER A 4 5.10 0.73 -16.16
C SER A 4 4.35 -0.21 -15.24
N PHE A 5 3.96 -1.36 -15.77
CA PHE A 5 3.38 -2.44 -14.98
C PHE A 5 4.27 -3.69 -15.05
N LEU A 6 4.55 -4.27 -13.90
CA LEU A 6 5.15 -5.59 -13.77
C LEU A 6 4.21 -6.46 -12.95
N GLY A 7 3.69 -7.53 -13.54
CA GLY A 7 2.78 -8.40 -12.81
C GLY A 7 2.05 -9.40 -13.70
N GLN A 8 1.02 -9.97 -13.11
CA GLN A 8 0.20 -10.99 -13.73
C GLN A 8 -0.90 -10.37 -14.61
N PHE A 9 -1.27 -11.11 -15.66
CA PHE A 9 -2.32 -10.74 -16.61
C PHE A 9 -3.32 -11.88 -16.77
N SER A 10 -4.60 -11.54 -16.94
CA SER A 10 -5.65 -12.47 -17.31
C SER A 10 -6.54 -11.81 -18.37
N ARG A 11 -6.74 -12.48 -19.51
CA ARG A 11 -7.54 -11.98 -20.64
C ARG A 11 -7.14 -10.57 -21.12
N GLY A 12 -5.85 -10.24 -21.04
CA GLY A 12 -5.30 -8.95 -21.45
C GLY A 12 -5.39 -7.83 -20.41
N ALA A 13 -5.98 -8.09 -19.23
CA ALA A 13 -6.08 -7.15 -18.12
C ALA A 13 -5.12 -7.52 -16.98
N PHE A 14 -4.70 -6.55 -16.17
CA PHE A 14 -3.97 -6.80 -14.93
C PHE A 14 -4.84 -7.64 -13.99
N HIS A 15 -4.27 -8.71 -13.47
CA HIS A 15 -4.99 -9.64 -12.61
C HIS A 15 -4.02 -10.33 -11.67
N GLY A 16 -4.42 -10.62 -10.43
CA GLY A 16 -3.51 -11.18 -9.44
C GLY A 16 -2.49 -10.13 -8.97
N ARG A 17 -1.28 -10.53 -8.60
CA ARG A 17 -0.28 -9.62 -8.04
C ARG A 17 0.45 -8.84 -9.12
N GLY A 18 0.69 -7.56 -8.85
CA GLY A 18 1.50 -6.71 -9.71
C GLY A 18 1.92 -5.40 -9.06
N ARG A 19 2.80 -4.70 -9.76
CA ARG A 19 3.32 -3.38 -9.39
C ARG A 19 3.16 -2.42 -10.55
N MET A 20 2.36 -1.39 -10.34
CA MET A 20 2.21 -0.27 -11.26
C MET A 20 3.01 0.90 -10.72
N GLU A 21 3.88 1.46 -11.57
CA GLU A 21 4.64 2.67 -11.29
C GLU A 21 4.19 3.80 -12.22
N TRP A 22 4.10 5.00 -11.67
CA TRP A 22 3.89 6.23 -12.43
C TRP A 22 5.04 7.19 -12.11
N ARG A 23 5.85 7.49 -13.12
CA ARG A 23 7.01 8.39 -13.03
C ARG A 23 6.62 9.77 -13.52
N ALA A 24 6.79 10.78 -12.68
CA ALA A 24 6.59 12.19 -12.98
C ALA A 24 7.81 13.01 -12.54
N SER A 25 7.90 14.26 -13.00
CA SER A 25 8.95 15.19 -12.56
C SER A 25 8.90 15.50 -11.06
N SER A 26 7.71 15.42 -10.45
CA SER A 26 7.48 15.61 -9.01
C SER A 26 7.84 14.39 -8.16
N GLY A 27 8.22 13.27 -8.79
CA GLY A 27 8.58 12.03 -8.11
C GLY A 27 7.90 10.80 -8.72
N THR A 28 8.16 9.65 -8.10
CA THR A 28 7.56 8.36 -8.51
C THR A 28 6.49 7.96 -7.49
N MET A 29 5.30 7.65 -7.97
CA MET A 29 4.27 6.98 -7.18
C MET A 29 4.10 5.55 -7.66
N PHE A 30 3.69 4.64 -6.78
CA PHE A 30 3.44 3.26 -7.17
C PHE A 30 2.35 2.60 -6.35
N TYR A 31 1.77 1.56 -6.94
CA TYR A 31 0.92 0.59 -6.26
C TYR A 31 1.56 -0.77 -6.41
N GLU A 32 1.64 -1.52 -5.32
CA GLU A 32 2.03 -2.91 -5.31
C GLU A 32 0.97 -3.70 -4.55
N GLY A 33 0.34 -4.66 -5.20
CA GLY A 33 -0.79 -5.38 -4.61
C GLY A 33 -1.54 -6.22 -5.61
N GLU A 34 -2.76 -6.57 -5.25
CA GLU A 34 -3.62 -7.41 -6.08
C GLU A 34 -4.47 -6.57 -7.05
N TYR A 35 -4.79 -7.19 -8.19
CA TYR A 35 -5.58 -6.62 -9.25
C TYR A 35 -6.68 -7.60 -9.68
N VAL A 36 -7.82 -7.07 -10.07
CA VAL A 36 -8.90 -7.79 -10.74
C VAL A 36 -9.37 -6.89 -11.89
N GLU A 37 -9.14 -7.34 -13.13
CA GLU A 37 -9.59 -6.62 -14.35
C GLU A 37 -9.10 -5.16 -14.38
N ASP A 38 -7.78 -4.96 -14.28
CA ASP A 38 -7.11 -3.64 -14.25
C ASP A 38 -7.35 -2.80 -12.98
N VAL A 39 -8.19 -3.28 -12.07
CA VAL A 39 -8.59 -2.55 -10.87
C VAL A 39 -7.88 -3.10 -9.62
N LYS A 40 -7.33 -2.19 -8.79
CA LYS A 40 -6.73 -2.55 -7.50
C LYS A 40 -7.75 -3.27 -6.62
N HIS A 41 -7.33 -4.38 -6.02
CA HIS A 41 -8.17 -5.23 -5.19
C HIS A 41 -7.35 -5.87 -4.07
N GLY A 42 -8.00 -6.57 -3.14
CA GLY A 42 -7.32 -7.37 -2.12
C GLY A 42 -6.40 -6.54 -1.23
N ARG A 43 -5.23 -7.08 -0.89
CA ARG A 43 -4.20 -6.34 -0.13
C ARG A 43 -3.25 -5.62 -1.07
N GLY A 44 -2.87 -4.39 -0.71
CA GLY A 44 -1.88 -3.64 -1.46
C GLY A 44 -1.38 -2.39 -0.77
N ARG A 45 -0.20 -1.96 -1.20
CA ARG A 45 0.49 -0.77 -0.74
C ARG A 45 0.53 0.27 -1.85
N PHE A 46 0.03 1.47 -1.58
CA PHE A 46 0.18 2.64 -2.43
C PHE A 46 1.14 3.63 -1.80
N VAL A 47 2.12 4.09 -2.58
CA VAL A 47 3.08 5.12 -2.18
C VAL A 47 2.88 6.32 -3.09
N TRP A 48 2.62 7.48 -2.48
CA TRP A 48 2.54 8.76 -3.18
C TRP A 48 3.95 9.37 -3.34
N ALA A 49 4.10 10.25 -4.33
CA ALA A 49 5.37 10.92 -4.62
C ALA A 49 5.88 11.78 -3.45
N ASP A 50 4.98 12.23 -2.56
CA ASP A 50 5.31 13.02 -1.37
C ASP A 50 5.68 12.18 -0.14
N GLY A 51 5.87 10.86 -0.33
CA GLY A 51 6.29 9.94 0.73
C GLY A 51 5.14 9.43 1.60
N ARG A 52 3.90 9.91 1.42
CA ARG A 52 2.75 9.26 2.06
C ARG A 52 2.65 7.82 1.57
N CYS A 53 2.13 6.93 2.41
CA CYS A 53 1.73 5.61 1.96
C CYS A 53 0.48 5.09 2.67
N TYR A 54 -0.21 4.18 1.99
CA TYR A 54 -1.31 3.40 2.52
C TYR A 54 -1.03 1.95 2.24
N ASP A 55 -1.03 1.13 3.28
CA ASP A 55 -0.89 -0.32 3.21
C ASP A 55 -2.13 -0.94 3.84
N GLY A 56 -2.99 -1.56 3.03
CA GLY A 56 -4.30 -2.00 3.50
C GLY A 56 -5.13 -2.70 2.44
N GLU A 57 -6.44 -2.76 2.68
CA GLU A 57 -7.37 -3.41 1.75
C GLU A 57 -7.82 -2.44 0.66
N TRP A 58 -8.04 -3.02 -0.52
CA TRP A 58 -8.52 -2.34 -1.71
C TRP A 58 -9.73 -3.10 -2.23
N ARG A 59 -10.77 -2.35 -2.59
CA ARG A 59 -11.95 -2.91 -3.24
C ARG A 59 -12.35 -1.99 -4.37
N SER A 60 -12.43 -2.54 -5.58
CA SER A 60 -12.83 -1.77 -6.77
C SER A 60 -12.05 -0.46 -6.96
N GLY A 61 -10.74 -0.48 -6.67
CA GLY A 61 -9.85 0.66 -6.91
C GLY A 61 -9.72 1.65 -5.75
N VAL A 62 -10.57 1.52 -4.72
CA VAL A 62 -10.60 2.43 -3.56
C VAL A 62 -10.11 1.73 -2.30
N ARG A 63 -9.57 2.50 -1.35
CA ARG A 63 -9.17 1.99 -0.03
C ARG A 63 -10.40 1.51 0.74
N TRP A 64 -10.22 0.39 1.42
CA TRP A 64 -11.26 -0.33 2.14
C TRP A 64 -10.70 -0.96 3.43
N GLY A 65 -11.58 -1.39 4.33
CA GLY A 65 -11.25 -2.23 5.47
C GLY A 65 -10.13 -1.67 6.34
N ASP A 66 -9.32 -2.55 6.91
CA ASP A 66 -8.22 -2.18 7.79
C ASP A 66 -6.95 -1.84 7.00
N GLY A 67 -6.28 -0.76 7.41
CA GLY A 67 -5.00 -0.35 6.83
C GLY A 67 -4.11 0.48 7.75
N GLU A 68 -2.84 0.60 7.39
CA GLU A 68 -1.87 1.53 7.97
C GLU A 68 -1.68 2.69 6.99
N TYR A 69 -1.87 3.92 7.46
CA TYR A 69 -1.58 5.13 6.70
C TYR A 69 -0.39 5.85 7.31
N VAL A 70 0.57 6.20 6.47
CA VAL A 70 1.74 7.01 6.82
C VAL A 70 1.59 8.38 6.17
N ASN A 71 1.65 9.44 6.98
CA ASN A 71 1.58 10.81 6.47
C ASN A 71 2.94 11.27 5.92
N SER A 72 3.01 12.49 5.37
CA SER A 72 4.24 13.04 4.77
C SER A 72 5.36 13.31 5.79
N LYS A 73 5.07 13.22 7.10
CA LYS A 73 6.05 13.32 8.18
C LYS A 73 6.57 11.96 8.63
N GLY A 74 6.08 10.86 8.04
CA GLY A 74 6.44 9.51 8.43
C GLY A 74 5.64 8.97 9.63
N GLU A 75 4.60 9.67 10.09
CA GLU A 75 3.77 9.20 11.21
C GLU A 75 2.77 8.16 10.72
N ALA A 76 2.84 6.94 11.27
CA ALA A 76 1.97 5.82 10.94
C ALA A 76 0.75 5.74 11.87
N LYS A 77 -0.43 5.47 11.32
CA LYS A 77 -1.67 5.22 12.08
C LYS A 77 -2.51 4.14 11.42
N ARG A 78 -3.04 3.21 12.23
CA ARG A 78 -4.03 2.23 11.76
C ARG A 78 -5.43 2.83 11.75
N GLY A 79 -6.21 2.54 10.71
CA GLY A 79 -7.58 2.99 10.59
C GLY A 79 -8.47 1.97 9.88
N VAL A 80 -9.75 2.33 9.76
CA VAL A 80 -10.74 1.61 8.96
C VAL A 80 -11.23 2.53 7.86
N TRP A 81 -11.19 2.08 6.62
CA TRP A 81 -11.60 2.82 5.43
C TRP A 81 -12.84 2.20 4.79
N ASN A 82 -13.69 3.06 4.25
CA ASN A 82 -14.84 2.68 3.47
C ASN A 82 -14.97 3.66 2.30
N ASN A 83 -14.88 3.14 1.08
CA ASN A 83 -14.95 3.92 -0.15
C ASN A 83 -14.01 5.13 -0.15
N ASP A 84 -12.72 4.88 0.07
CA ASP A 84 -11.63 5.89 0.19
C ASP A 84 -11.72 6.88 1.37
N LYS A 85 -12.78 6.82 2.17
CA LYS A 85 -12.95 7.65 3.36
C LYS A 85 -12.49 6.90 4.59
N LEU A 86 -11.65 7.53 5.39
CA LEU A 86 -11.37 7.05 6.74
C LEU A 86 -12.65 7.14 7.57
N GLU A 87 -13.14 6.01 8.08
CA GLU A 87 -14.26 5.98 9.02
C GLU A 87 -13.80 6.23 10.45
N ARG A 88 -12.73 5.54 10.89
CA ARG A 88 -12.17 5.70 12.23
C ARG A 88 -10.69 5.34 12.28
N TRP A 89 -9.95 6.03 13.14
CA TRP A 89 -8.63 5.57 13.57
C TRP A 89 -8.79 4.46 14.61
N VAL A 90 -7.99 3.41 14.50
CA VAL A 90 -7.86 2.37 15.52
C VAL A 90 -6.91 2.92 16.59
N LYS A 91 -7.39 3.03 17.83
CA LYS A 91 -6.52 3.41 18.95
C LYS A 91 -5.60 2.23 19.25
N ASP A 92 -4.30 2.49 19.41
CA ASP A 92 -3.35 1.51 19.92
C ASP A 92 -3.66 1.24 21.40
N ASP A 93 -4.59 0.32 21.66
CA ASP A 93 -4.85 -0.18 23.02
C ASP A 93 -4.58 -1.68 23.14
N GLN A 94 -3.76 -2.23 22.23
CA GLN A 94 -3.19 -3.56 22.41
C GLN A 94 -1.85 -3.69 21.68
N PRO A 95 -0.75 -4.00 22.40
CA PRO A 95 0.49 -4.40 21.75
C PRO A 95 0.23 -5.71 21.01
N SER A 96 0.35 -5.69 19.68
CA SER A 96 0.48 -6.93 18.90
C SER A 96 1.94 -7.42 19.02
N PRO A 97 2.20 -8.68 19.42
CA PRO A 97 3.55 -9.18 19.70
C PRO A 97 4.46 -9.34 18.47
N ASP A 98 3.98 -9.13 17.25
CA ASP A 98 4.67 -9.58 16.03
C ASP A 98 5.52 -8.53 15.28
N ARG A 99 5.83 -7.37 15.87
CA ARG A 99 6.81 -6.43 15.29
C ARG A 99 8.22 -6.54 15.88
N ALA A 100 8.59 -7.71 16.39
CA ALA A 100 9.95 -8.08 16.75
C ALA A 100 10.51 -9.15 15.81
N ALA A 101 10.81 -8.78 14.57
CA ALA A 101 11.75 -9.52 13.71
C ALA A 101 12.27 -8.59 12.62
N GLY A 102 13.29 -7.81 12.95
CA GLY A 102 13.93 -6.89 12.01
C GLY A 102 15.15 -6.15 12.54
N THR A 103 15.76 -6.57 13.65
CA THR A 103 17.12 -6.15 14.02
C THR A 103 18.09 -7.22 13.58
N SER A 104 18.52 -7.18 12.32
CA SER A 104 19.72 -7.89 11.90
C SER A 104 20.92 -6.99 12.18
N ALA A 105 21.47 -7.13 13.39
CA ALA A 105 22.82 -6.70 13.69
C ALA A 105 23.80 -7.79 13.27
N LEU A 106 24.79 -7.44 12.45
CA LEU A 106 26.09 -8.10 12.34
C LEU A 106 27.11 -6.96 12.27
N VAL A 107 27.65 -6.52 13.41
CA VAL A 107 28.93 -6.94 14.03
C VAL A 107 30.12 -6.89 13.08
N SER A 108 30.92 -5.83 13.22
CA SER A 108 32.31 -5.78 12.77
C SER A 108 33.17 -6.48 13.81
N GLY A 109 33.96 -7.44 13.38
CA GLY A 109 35.10 -8.02 14.09
C GLY A 109 36.23 -8.18 13.09
#